data_AF-A0A136WFT1-F1
#
_entry.id   AF-A0A136WFT1-F1
#
_cell.length_a   1.000
_cell.length_b   1.000
_cell.length_c   1.000
_cell.angle_alpha   90.00
_cell.angle_beta   90.00
_cell.angle_gamma   90.00
#
_symmetry.space_group_name_H-M   'P 1'
#
loop_
_entity.id
_entity.type
_entity.pdbx_description
1 polymer ?
#
loop_
_entity_poly.entity_id
_entity_poly.type
_entity_poly.pdbx_seq_one_letter_code
_entity_poly.pdbx_strand_id
1 'polypeptide(L)'
;MDLRKFLLQQRGFADDNENKVYFTDRGLYQEPQDEEFWLFLDEGLRCGGTARKIPCDKEYIKAVLLGCGKIDLWQKVFSNIEKWKKENS
;
A
#
# COMPACT_ATOMS: atom_id res chain seq x y z
N MET A 1 15.85 7.41 4.60
CA MET A 1 14.55 7.81 4.00
C MET A 1 13.45 7.31 4.93
N ASP A 2 12.27 7.94 4.98
CA ASP A 2 11.13 7.42 5.77
C ASP A 2 10.23 6.48 4.95
N LEU A 3 9.56 5.51 5.61
CA LEU A 3 8.71 4.48 5.00
C LEU A 3 7.57 5.11 4.19
N ARG A 4 6.95 6.18 4.71
CA ARG A 4 5.88 6.89 3.99
C ARG A 4 6.39 7.40 2.66
N LYS A 5 7.52 8.12 2.68
CA LYS A 5 8.12 8.67 1.46
C LYS A 5 8.51 7.56 0.47
N PHE A 6 9.04 6.44 0.97
CA PHE A 6 9.34 5.28 0.12
C PHE A 6 8.10 4.74 -0.58
N LEU A 7 7.01 4.49 0.16
CA LEU A 7 5.77 3.92 -0.38
C LEU A 7 5.06 4.86 -1.34
N LEU A 8 5.01 6.16 -1.05
CA LEU A 8 4.40 7.18 -1.92
C LEU A 8 5.12 7.35 -3.27
N GLN A 9 6.41 7.00 -3.35
CA GLN A 9 7.16 7.05 -4.60
C GLN A 9 6.98 5.82 -5.49
N GLN A 10 6.36 4.76 -4.97
CA GLN A 10 6.11 3.56 -5.76
C GLN A 10 4.97 3.82 -6.74
N ARG A 11 5.10 3.28 -7.96
CA ARG A 11 4.01 3.32 -8.97
C ARG A 11 2.84 2.39 -8.63
N GLY A 12 2.87 1.75 -7.46
CA GLY A 12 2.00 0.65 -7.06
C GLY A 12 2.67 -0.71 -7.22
N PHE A 13 2.11 -1.70 -6.54
CA PHE A 13 2.51 -3.09 -6.61
C PHE A 13 1.42 -3.87 -7.32
N ALA A 14 1.77 -4.84 -8.15
CA ALA A 14 0.82 -5.68 -8.87
C ALA A 14 1.09 -7.15 -8.57
N ASP A 15 0.06 -7.93 -8.25
CA ASP A 15 0.14 -9.39 -8.20
C ASP A 15 -0.06 -10.00 -9.60
N ASP A 16 0.02 -11.32 -9.69
CA ASP A 16 -0.04 -12.03 -10.97
C ASP A 16 -1.47 -12.12 -11.53
N ASN A 17 -2.47 -11.79 -10.71
CA ASN A 17 -3.87 -11.66 -11.10
C ASN A 17 -4.24 -10.22 -11.48
N GLU A 18 -3.23 -9.37 -11.71
CA GLU A 18 -3.37 -7.95 -12.01
C GLU A 18 -4.07 -7.12 -10.92
N ASN A 19 -4.22 -7.64 -9.69
CA ASN A 19 -4.64 -6.81 -8.56
C ASN A 19 -3.50 -5.85 -8.23
N LYS A 20 -3.82 -4.59 -7.97
CA LYS A 20 -2.85 -3.54 -7.72
C LYS A 20 -3.11 -2.85 -6.40
N VAL A 21 -2.04 -2.57 -5.66
CA VAL A 21 -2.11 -1.70 -4.48
C VAL A 21 -1.27 -0.45 -4.70
N TYR A 22 -1.84 0.70 -4.39
CA TYR A 22 -1.20 2.01 -4.50
C TYR A 22 -1.28 2.76 -3.19
N PHE A 23 -0.28 3.60 -2.94
CA PHE A 23 -0.20 4.48 -1.79
C PHE A 23 -0.21 5.92 -2.27
N THR A 24 -1.02 6.77 -1.65
CA THR A 24 -1.10 8.19 -2.03
C THR A 24 -1.33 9.07 -0.82
N ASP A 25 -0.76 10.27 -0.88
CA ASP A 25 -0.96 11.35 0.07
C ASP A 25 -2.10 12.27 -0.35
N ARG A 26 -2.83 11.91 -1.42
CA ARG A 26 -4.03 12.61 -1.89
C ARG A 26 -5.30 11.89 -1.47
N GLY A 27 -6.17 12.59 -0.76
CA GLY A 27 -7.44 12.08 -0.29
C GLY A 27 -8.54 12.03 -1.34
N LEU A 28 -9.45 11.05 -1.19
CA LEU A 28 -10.77 11.10 -1.84
C LEU A 28 -11.80 11.94 -1.07
N TYR A 29 -11.66 12.02 0.26
CA TYR A 29 -12.56 12.74 1.15
C TYR A 29 -11.82 13.68 2.10
N GLN A 30 -10.61 13.31 2.54
CA GLN A 30 -9.73 14.11 3.40
C GLN A 30 -8.27 13.72 3.13
N GLU A 31 -7.38 14.71 3.18
CA GLU A 31 -5.95 14.48 3.07
C GLU A 31 -5.43 13.70 4.29
N PRO A 32 -4.53 12.73 4.10
CA PRO A 32 -3.87 12.01 5.18
C PRO A 32 -2.87 12.92 5.91
N GLN A 33 -2.77 12.75 7.23
CA GLN A 33 -1.76 13.43 8.03
C GLN A 33 -0.33 12.90 7.76
N ASP A 34 0.68 13.51 8.36
CA ASP A 34 2.10 13.19 8.14
C ASP A 34 2.46 11.72 8.40
N GLU A 35 1.71 11.02 9.26
CA GLU A 35 1.90 9.60 9.58
C GLU A 35 0.83 8.70 8.95
N GLU A 36 0.09 9.20 7.96
CA GLU A 36 -0.94 8.45 7.25
C GLU A 36 -0.70 8.46 5.73
N PHE A 37 -1.29 7.48 5.06
CA PHE A 37 -1.54 7.53 3.62
C PHE A 37 -2.86 6.83 3.29
N TRP A 38 -3.36 7.06 2.09
CA TRP A 38 -4.40 6.23 1.52
C TRP A 38 -3.80 5.01 0.83
N LEU A 39 -4.32 3.83 1.16
CA LEU A 39 -4.09 2.58 0.44
C LEU A 39 -5.28 2.33 -0.48
N PHE A 40 -5.01 2.18 -1.78
CA PHE A 40 -5.98 1.82 -2.81
C PHE A 40 -5.68 0.43 -3.32
N LEU A 41 -6.61 -0.49 -3.14
CA LEU A 41 -6.60 -1.81 -3.73
C LEU A 41 -7.55 -1.83 -4.93
N ASP A 42 -6.97 -1.98 -6.11
CA ASP A 42 -7.65 -2.14 -7.38
C ASP A 42 -7.64 -3.63 -7.76
N GLU A 43 -8.84 -4.22 -7.86
CA GLU A 43 -9.05 -5.63 -8.20
C GLU A 43 -9.64 -5.79 -9.60
N GLY A 44 -9.58 -4.75 -10.44
CA GLY A 44 -10.20 -4.74 -11.77
C GLY A 44 -11.73 -4.68 -11.76
N LEU A 45 -12.33 -4.44 -10.58
CA LEU A 45 -13.78 -4.34 -10.41
C LEU A 45 -14.25 -2.94 -10.79
N ARG A 46 -15.22 -2.85 -11.71
CA ARG A 46 -15.73 -1.58 -12.26
C ARG A 46 -16.27 -0.58 -11.23
N CYS A 47 -16.59 -1.01 -9.99
CA CYS A 47 -17.18 -0.15 -8.96
C CYS A 47 -16.76 -0.48 -7.51
N GLY A 48 -15.71 -1.27 -7.26
CA GLY A 48 -15.53 -1.96 -5.96
C GLY A 48 -14.14 -1.95 -5.32
N GLY A 49 -13.22 -1.09 -5.75
CA GLY A 49 -11.88 -1.03 -5.15
C GLY A 49 -11.92 -0.67 -3.66
N THR A 50 -11.03 -1.28 -2.86
CA THR A 50 -10.92 -0.95 -1.43
C THR A 50 -10.00 0.26 -1.26
N ALA A 51 -10.54 1.37 -0.75
CA ALA A 51 -9.77 2.54 -0.36
C ALA A 51 -9.80 2.70 1.16
N ARG A 52 -8.63 2.74 1.82
CA ARG A 52 -8.54 2.96 3.27
C ARG A 52 -7.43 3.93 3.61
N LYS A 53 -7.74 4.92 4.43
CA LYS A 53 -6.73 5.73 5.12
C LYS A 53 -6.17 4.91 6.28
N ILE A 54 -4.87 4.71 6.31
CA ILE A 54 -4.20 3.91 7.35
C ILE A 54 -2.91 4.60 7.84
N PRO A 55 -2.47 4.29 9.06
CA PRO A 55 -1.15 4.68 9.53
C PRO A 55 -0.03 4.18 8.61
N CYS A 56 1.08 4.91 8.57
CA CYS A 56 2.30 4.56 7.83
C CYS A 56 3.09 3.44 8.51
N ASP A 57 2.42 2.32 8.76
CA ASP A 57 2.96 1.17 9.45
C ASP A 57 2.68 -0.10 8.64
N LYS A 58 3.74 -0.88 8.49
CA LYS A 58 3.76 -2.19 7.83
C LYS A 58 2.63 -3.10 8.32
N GLU A 59 2.34 -3.14 9.62
CA GLU A 59 1.33 -4.04 10.16
C GLU A 59 -0.09 -3.66 9.74
N TYR A 60 -0.38 -2.36 9.54
CA TYR A 60 -1.66 -1.91 9.00
C TYR A 60 -1.80 -2.23 7.52
N ILE A 61 -0.73 -2.08 6.73
CA ILE A 61 -0.71 -2.50 5.32
C ILE A 61 -1.01 -4.00 5.20
N LYS A 62 -0.32 -4.80 6.02
CA LYS A 62 -0.53 -6.25 6.10
C LYS A 62 -1.97 -6.59 6.47
N ALA A 63 -2.53 -5.95 7.50
CA ALA A 63 -3.89 -6.20 7.94
C ALA A 63 -4.91 -5.94 6.83
N VAL A 64 -4.75 -4.85 6.07
CA VAL A 64 -5.65 -4.53 4.94
C VAL A 64 -5.52 -5.57 3.83
N LEU A 65 -4.31 -5.84 3.35
CA LEU A 65 -4.11 -6.75 2.22
C LEU A 65 -4.49 -8.19 2.54
N LEU A 66 -4.11 -8.70 3.72
CA LEU A 66 -4.50 -10.04 4.14
C LEU A 66 -6.00 -10.14 4.47
N GLY A 67 -6.61 -9.08 5.01
CA GLY A 67 -8.05 -9.01 5.22
C GLY A 67 -8.86 -9.07 3.92
N CYS A 68 -8.28 -8.62 2.81
CA CYS A 68 -8.84 -8.75 1.45
C CYS A 68 -8.38 -10.03 0.72
N GLY A 69 -7.68 -10.96 1.40
CA GLY A 69 -7.17 -12.20 0.80
C GLY A 69 -5.99 -12.02 -0.17
N LYS A 70 -5.36 -10.84 -0.21
CA LYS A 70 -4.29 -10.49 -1.15
C LYS A 70 -2.90 -10.86 -0.63
N ILE A 71 -2.67 -12.16 -0.46
CA ILE A 71 -1.43 -12.72 0.10
C ILE A 71 -0.22 -12.38 -0.79
N ASP A 72 -0.31 -12.63 -2.09
CA ASP A 72 0.82 -12.42 -3.02
C ASP A 72 1.17 -10.94 -3.15
N LEU A 73 0.14 -10.08 -3.19
CA LEU A 73 0.32 -8.64 -3.21
C LEU A 73 1.02 -8.15 -1.93
N TRP A 74 0.62 -8.68 -0.77
CA TRP A 74 1.30 -8.42 0.49
C TRP A 74 2.78 -8.84 0.45
N GLN A 75 3.10 -10.04 -0.06
CA GLN A 75 4.49 -10.50 -0.16
C GLN A 75 5.34 -9.60 -1.05
N LYS A 76 4.78 -9.10 -2.17
CA LYS A 76 5.47 -8.14 -3.05
C LYS A 76 5.75 -6.82 -2.34
N VAL A 77 4.76 -6.25 -1.63
CA VAL A 77 4.95 -5.03 -0.83
C VAL A 77 6.01 -5.26 0.26
N PHE A 78 5.87 -6.33 1.03
CA PHE A 78 6.77 -6.67 2.12
C PHE A 78 8.22 -6.83 1.65
N SER A 79 8.44 -7.57 0.58
CA SER A 79 9.78 -7.79 0.01
C SER A 79 10.45 -6.48 -0.41
N ASN A 80 9.67 -5.53 -0.95
CA ASN A 80 10.19 -4.23 -1.32
C ASN A 80 10.50 -3.35 -0.10
N ILE A 81 9.65 -3.37 0.92
CA ILE A 81 9.93 -2.69 2.20
C ILE A 81 11.22 -3.24 2.82
N GLU A 82 11.40 -4.56 2.87
CA GLU A 82 12.58 -5.18 3.47
C GLU A 82 13.85 -4.89 2.65
N LYS A 83 13.75 -4.90 1.31
CA LYS A 83 14.87 -4.50 0.44
C LYS A 83 15.27 -3.05 0.70
N TRP A 84 14.30 -2.14 0.69
CA TRP A 84 14.53 -0.73 0.97
C TRP A 84 15.14 -0.49 2.35
N LYS A 85 14.64 -1.17 3.40
CA LYS A 85 15.21 -1.10 4.74
C LYS A 85 16.68 -1.51 4.75
N LYS A 86 17.04 -2.61 4.09
CA LYS A 86 18.45 -3.07 3.99
C LYS A 86 19.35 -2.06 3.27
N GLU A 87 18.84 -1.38 2.27
CA GLU A 87 19.58 -0.37 1.50
C GLU A 87 19.68 0.99 2.20
N ASN A 88 18.87 1.23 3.24
CA ASN A 88 18.77 2.50 3.97
C ASN A 88 19.07 2.36 5.47
N SER A 89 19.56 1.20 5.91
CA SER A 89 20.11 0.95 7.25
C SER A 89 21.61 1.21 7.26
#